data_AF-A0A291DKH8-F1
#
_entry.id   AF-A0A291DKH8-F1
#
_cell.length_a   1.000
_cell.length_b   1.000
_cell.length_c   1.000
_cell.angle_alpha   90.00
_cell.angle_beta   90.00
_cell.angle_gamma   90.00
#
_symmetry.space_group_name_H-M   'P 1'
#
loop_
_entity.id
_entity.type
_entity.pdbx_description
1 polymer ?
#
loop_
_entity_poly.entity_id
_entity_poly.type
_entity_poly.pdbx_seq_one_letter_code
_entity_poly.pdbx_strand_id
1 'polypeptide(L)'
;MTKIRGDIEEAKEREQAAWVPETEMLKQRLEWFQDLKFGVIFHYGLYAEAGIVESWQLSEKDEWARENQPYRETIEALRLDYWQLINQFEPKKLDTRKWAKICKDAGFKYCLFTTKHHDGFSMFNTMESEFKIGGKLSPFKRDILQEVFTAFREAGIATGAYYSKADWYSPFYWLDDDTVKGRHASYDTHLHPEIWARYVSSVHRQIAEITSNYGKVDFLWLDAGWCGQGKEDLQMDRLAEIAREKQPELIIVDRMMGGRHENYVTPERKIPALAEIPKKVWESNIPIGNDWGYVPNDTFKSSQELLETLIEVVSKGGNLILGVGPTPEGEFTFEETQRLEEIGHWLALYGEGIYETRARPTAWPNEWHLTYQKDGKAHFAFRSIAAVVCEQIPLTEIDATEEDELIDLATKKPLPIYKNADEPYLLWSDISHPNVGAVGIRVSTHRGKNTH
;
A
#
# COMPACT_ATOMS: atom_id res chain seq x y z
N MET A 1 11.95 13.33 -19.94
CA MET A 1 10.75 12.50 -19.64
C MET A 1 11.27 11.19 -19.11
N THR A 2 11.14 10.93 -17.81
CA THR A 2 11.53 9.66 -17.20
C THR A 2 10.62 8.58 -17.80
N LYS A 3 11.19 7.50 -18.34
CA LYS A 3 10.41 6.38 -18.91
C LYS A 3 9.58 5.78 -17.76
N ILE A 4 8.25 5.86 -17.83
CA ILE A 4 7.35 5.25 -16.84
C ILE A 4 7.57 3.74 -16.90
N ARG A 5 7.67 3.08 -15.73
CA ARG A 5 7.86 1.62 -15.66
C ARG A 5 6.59 0.93 -16.18
N GLY A 6 6.76 -0.16 -16.92
CA GLY A 6 5.67 -0.74 -17.71
C GLY A 6 4.50 -1.27 -16.88
N ASP A 7 4.73 -1.67 -15.64
CA ASP A 7 3.71 -2.11 -14.67
C ASP A 7 2.76 -1.01 -14.20
N ILE A 8 3.13 0.27 -14.33
CA ILE A 8 2.34 1.38 -13.79
C ILE A 8 1.16 1.69 -14.72
N GLU A 9 -0.04 1.71 -14.15
CA GLU A 9 -1.28 2.14 -14.82
C GLU A 9 -1.66 3.57 -14.41
N GLU A 10 -2.18 4.36 -15.36
CA GLU A 10 -2.70 5.71 -15.08
C GLU A 10 -4.22 5.70 -14.84
N ALA A 11 -4.69 6.59 -13.97
CA ALA A 11 -6.12 6.71 -13.66
C ALA A 11 -6.95 7.13 -14.87
N LYS A 12 -8.06 6.42 -15.11
CA LYS A 12 -8.90 6.58 -16.32
C LYS A 12 -9.69 7.90 -16.38
N GLU A 13 -10.00 8.53 -15.25
CA GLU A 13 -10.68 9.83 -15.19
C GLU A 13 -10.04 10.75 -14.13
N ARG A 14 -9.72 11.99 -14.54
CA ARG A 14 -9.18 13.03 -13.65
C ARG A 14 -10.24 13.93 -13.04
N GLU A 15 -11.52 13.80 -13.42
CA GLU A 15 -12.61 14.57 -12.82
C GLU A 15 -12.84 14.09 -11.39
N GLN A 16 -12.03 14.64 -10.48
CA GLN A 16 -12.24 14.65 -9.06
C GLN A 16 -13.43 15.58 -8.75
N ALA A 17 -14.63 15.18 -9.21
CA ALA A 17 -15.88 15.67 -8.66
C ALA A 17 -15.80 15.52 -7.14
N ALA A 18 -16.39 16.46 -6.39
CA ALA A 18 -16.41 16.41 -4.93
C ALA A 18 -17.06 15.10 -4.49
N TRP A 19 -16.23 14.08 -4.23
CA TRP A 19 -16.70 12.77 -3.83
C TRP A 19 -17.10 12.88 -2.37
N VAL A 20 -18.38 12.62 -2.11
CA VAL A 20 -18.93 12.50 -0.77
C VAL A 20 -19.15 11.02 -0.53
N PRO A 21 -18.61 10.44 0.56
CA PRO A 21 -18.91 9.06 0.94
C PRO A 21 -20.42 8.81 0.89
N GLU A 22 -20.84 7.72 0.24
CA GLU A 22 -22.27 7.40 0.04
C GLU A 22 -23.05 7.23 1.36
N THR A 23 -22.34 6.94 2.45
CA THR A 23 -22.92 6.73 3.78
C THR A 23 -22.06 7.37 4.87
N GLU A 24 -22.69 7.74 5.98
CA GLU A 24 -21.99 8.23 7.17
C GLU A 24 -21.03 7.17 7.75
N MET A 25 -21.40 5.89 7.67
CA MET A 25 -20.52 4.77 8.07
C MET A 25 -19.25 4.75 7.20
N LEU A 26 -19.36 4.87 5.88
CA LEU A 26 -18.18 4.90 5.01
C LEU A 26 -17.31 6.14 5.29
N LYS A 27 -17.92 7.29 5.58
CA LYS A 27 -17.20 8.50 5.99
C LYS A 27 -16.39 8.27 7.26
N GLN A 28 -16.99 7.66 8.29
CA GLN A 28 -16.31 7.32 9.54
C GLN A 28 -15.20 6.28 9.33
N ARG A 29 -15.42 5.30 8.45
CA ARG A 29 -14.40 4.31 8.08
C ARG A 29 -13.21 4.93 7.37
N LEU A 30 -13.44 5.90 6.48
CA LEU A 30 -12.35 6.64 5.84
C LEU A 30 -11.63 7.60 6.77
N GLU A 31 -12.33 8.19 7.74
CA GLU A 31 -11.71 8.95 8.82
C GLU A 31 -10.80 8.06 9.68
N TRP A 32 -11.27 6.86 10.03
CA TRP A 32 -10.46 5.85 10.70
C TRP A 32 -9.27 5.41 9.86
N PHE A 33 -9.44 5.20 8.55
CA PHE A 33 -8.32 4.83 7.67
C PHE A 33 -7.25 5.92 7.65
N GLN A 34 -7.64 7.20 7.56
CA GLN A 34 -6.73 8.33 7.63
C GLN A 34 -6.00 8.43 8.97
N ASP A 35 -6.49 7.81 10.05
CA ASP A 35 -5.78 7.76 11.33
C ASP A 35 -4.63 6.74 11.33
N LEU A 36 -4.69 5.73 10.46
CA LEU A 36 -3.73 4.62 10.44
C LEU A 36 -2.36 4.99 9.85
N LYS A 37 -2.34 5.86 8.83
CA LYS A 37 -1.16 6.42 8.13
C LYS A 37 -0.22 5.46 7.43
N PHE A 38 0.13 4.33 8.04
CA PHE A 38 1.21 3.47 7.57
C PHE A 38 0.77 2.00 7.56
N GLY A 39 0.86 1.37 6.40
CA GLY A 39 0.48 -0.02 6.20
C GLY A 39 1.49 -0.79 5.36
N VAL A 40 1.30 -2.10 5.29
CA VAL A 40 2.11 -3.02 4.49
C VAL A 40 1.25 -3.69 3.44
N ILE A 41 1.79 -3.87 2.24
CA ILE A 41 1.21 -4.76 1.22
C ILE A 41 2.19 -5.86 0.89
N PHE A 42 1.72 -7.11 0.93
CA PHE A 42 2.51 -8.26 0.52
C PHE A 42 2.16 -8.66 -0.90
N HIS A 43 3.16 -8.71 -1.77
CA HIS A 43 3.06 -9.44 -3.03
C HIS A 43 3.77 -10.78 -2.90
N TYR A 44 2.98 -11.83 -2.71
CA TYR A 44 3.48 -13.18 -2.50
C TYR A 44 2.64 -14.23 -3.24
N GLY A 45 3.30 -15.08 -4.01
CA GLY A 45 2.70 -16.07 -4.90
C GLY A 45 3.76 -16.85 -5.68
N LEU A 46 3.38 -17.55 -6.75
CA LEU A 46 4.30 -18.38 -7.55
C LEU A 46 5.44 -17.57 -8.19
N TYR A 47 5.22 -16.28 -8.42
CA TYR A 47 6.25 -15.38 -8.92
C TYR A 47 7.42 -15.18 -7.96
N ALA A 48 7.22 -15.37 -6.65
CA ALA A 48 8.33 -15.40 -5.69
C ALA A 48 9.24 -16.60 -5.99
N GLU A 49 8.67 -17.80 -6.20
CA GLU A 49 9.39 -19.01 -6.58
C GLU A 49 10.15 -18.84 -7.91
N ALA A 50 9.51 -18.20 -8.89
CA ALA A 50 10.15 -17.89 -10.18
C ALA A 50 11.24 -16.80 -10.05
N GLY A 51 11.18 -15.96 -9.02
CA GLY A 51 12.08 -14.82 -8.81
C GLY A 51 11.94 -13.74 -9.88
N ILE A 52 10.72 -13.43 -10.32
CA ILE A 52 10.45 -12.45 -11.38
C ILE A 52 9.51 -11.34 -10.92
N VAL A 53 9.47 -10.25 -11.69
CA VAL A 53 8.60 -9.09 -11.45
C VAL A 53 7.12 -9.48 -11.52
N GLU A 54 6.57 -9.81 -10.35
CA GLU A 54 5.25 -10.39 -10.15
C GLU A 54 4.91 -11.40 -11.27
N SER A 55 3.72 -11.34 -11.86
CA SER A 55 3.34 -12.25 -12.94
C SER A 55 3.55 -11.68 -14.35
N TRP A 56 4.13 -10.47 -14.48
CA TRP A 56 4.09 -9.67 -15.71
C TRP A 56 4.72 -10.35 -16.93
N GLN A 57 5.71 -11.22 -16.72
CA GLN A 57 6.33 -11.95 -17.83
C GLN A 57 5.37 -12.92 -18.54
N LEU A 58 4.22 -13.25 -17.97
CA LEU A 58 3.20 -14.10 -18.61
C LEU A 58 2.46 -13.39 -19.75
N SER A 59 2.43 -12.06 -19.78
CA SER A 59 1.74 -11.28 -20.83
C SER A 59 2.66 -11.08 -22.04
N GLU A 60 2.26 -11.54 -23.22
CA GLU A 60 3.04 -11.38 -24.46
C GLU A 60 3.30 -9.92 -24.78
N LYS A 61 2.34 -9.05 -24.44
CA LYS A 61 2.41 -7.61 -24.73
C LYS A 61 3.31 -6.84 -23.76
N ASP A 62 3.68 -7.44 -22.62
CA ASP A 62 4.52 -6.83 -21.59
C ASP A 62 5.99 -7.24 -21.78
N GLU A 63 6.55 -6.95 -22.96
CA GLU A 63 7.93 -7.29 -23.32
C GLU A 63 8.97 -6.70 -22.34
N TRP A 64 8.68 -5.52 -21.78
CA TRP A 64 9.50 -4.84 -20.78
C TRP A 64 9.81 -5.73 -19.56
N ALA A 65 8.89 -6.62 -19.17
CA ALA A 65 9.06 -7.50 -18.03
C ALA A 65 10.10 -8.60 -18.28
N ARG A 66 10.44 -8.86 -19.55
CA ARG A 66 11.36 -9.91 -20.01
C ARG A 66 12.69 -9.37 -20.55
N GLU A 67 12.82 -8.05 -20.80
CA GLU A 67 13.97 -7.44 -21.50
C GLU A 67 15.35 -7.81 -20.90
N ASN A 68 15.47 -7.89 -19.58
CA ASN A 68 16.76 -8.09 -18.91
C ASN A 68 16.95 -9.49 -18.30
N GLN A 69 15.86 -10.10 -17.82
CA GLN A 69 15.90 -11.35 -17.06
C GLN A 69 14.65 -12.20 -17.36
N PRO A 70 14.52 -12.76 -18.57
CA PRO A 70 13.40 -13.63 -18.88
C PRO A 70 13.49 -14.94 -18.08
N TYR A 71 12.38 -15.37 -17.48
CA TYR A 71 12.31 -16.65 -16.78
C TYR A 71 12.61 -17.83 -17.72
N ARG A 72 12.15 -17.73 -18.98
CA ARG A 72 12.38 -18.70 -20.06
C ARG A 72 12.56 -17.97 -21.40
N GLU A 73 13.22 -18.64 -22.34
CA GLU A 73 13.55 -18.07 -23.66
C GLU A 73 12.32 -17.78 -24.54
N THR A 74 11.27 -18.62 -24.44
CA THR A 74 10.03 -18.44 -25.21
C THR A 74 8.83 -18.31 -24.28
N ILE A 75 7.76 -17.66 -24.76
CA ILE A 75 6.54 -17.45 -23.96
C ILE A 75 5.82 -18.76 -23.65
N GLU A 76 5.86 -19.73 -24.57
CA GLU A 76 5.25 -21.04 -24.41
C GLU A 76 5.94 -21.82 -23.29
N ALA A 77 7.28 -21.86 -23.31
CA ALA A 77 8.07 -22.47 -22.25
C ALA A 77 7.88 -21.73 -20.92
N LEU A 78 7.81 -20.39 -20.96
CA LEU A 78 7.57 -19.57 -19.77
C LEU A 78 6.26 -19.94 -19.09
N ARG A 79 5.14 -19.91 -19.81
CA ARG A 79 3.81 -20.18 -19.24
C ARG A 79 3.68 -21.62 -18.76
N LEU A 80 4.18 -22.57 -19.55
CA LEU A 80 4.18 -23.99 -19.19
C LEU A 80 4.90 -24.21 -17.86
N ASP A 81 6.14 -23.74 -17.74
CA ASP A 81 6.94 -23.96 -16.53
C ASP A 81 6.43 -23.15 -15.35
N TYR A 82 5.96 -21.92 -15.58
CA TYR A 82 5.47 -21.05 -14.51
C TYR A 82 4.26 -21.64 -13.81
N TRP A 83 3.22 -22.06 -14.55
CA TRP A 83 2.04 -22.64 -13.91
C TRP A 83 2.32 -24.01 -13.27
N GLN A 84 3.37 -24.73 -13.70
CA GLN A 84 3.83 -25.95 -13.04
C GLN A 84 4.49 -25.70 -11.68
N LEU A 85 4.86 -24.45 -11.35
CA LEU A 85 5.38 -24.08 -10.02
C LEU A 85 4.40 -24.37 -8.89
N ILE A 86 3.10 -24.49 -9.16
CA ILE A 86 2.12 -24.95 -8.16
C ILE A 86 2.52 -26.29 -7.52
N ASN A 87 3.21 -27.17 -8.24
CA ASN A 87 3.64 -28.48 -7.72
C ASN A 87 4.90 -28.39 -6.83
N GLN A 88 5.55 -27.23 -6.78
CA GLN A 88 6.82 -27.02 -6.09
C GLN A 88 6.72 -25.97 -4.98
N PHE A 89 5.81 -25.00 -5.12
CA PHE A 89 5.64 -23.91 -4.19
C PHE A 89 5.24 -24.42 -2.79
N GLU A 90 6.23 -24.44 -1.91
CA GLU A 90 6.14 -25.00 -0.57
C GLU A 90 6.91 -24.11 0.42
N PRO A 91 6.26 -23.08 0.98
CA PRO A 91 6.92 -22.12 1.86
C PRO A 91 7.17 -22.72 3.25
N LYS A 92 8.23 -23.54 3.34
CA LYS A 92 8.57 -24.38 4.51
C LYS A 92 8.86 -23.59 5.77
N LYS A 93 9.26 -22.33 5.64
CA LYS A 93 9.63 -21.46 6.75
C LYS A 93 8.57 -20.39 7.04
N LEU A 94 7.40 -20.48 6.40
CA LEU A 94 6.30 -19.55 6.62
C LEU A 94 5.84 -19.54 8.08
N ASP A 95 6.06 -18.40 8.72
CA ASP A 95 5.55 -18.05 10.04
C ASP A 95 4.88 -16.68 9.97
N THR A 96 3.56 -16.68 9.82
CA THR A 96 2.73 -15.47 9.73
C THR A 96 2.68 -14.69 11.05
N ARG A 97 2.93 -15.34 12.19
CA ARG A 97 3.03 -14.67 13.50
C ARG A 97 4.35 -13.90 13.60
N LYS A 98 5.44 -14.45 13.05
CA LYS A 98 6.71 -13.72 12.89
C LYS A 98 6.54 -12.51 11.96
N TRP A 99 5.84 -12.66 10.83
CA TRP A 99 5.52 -11.53 9.95
C TRP A 99 4.73 -10.44 10.70
N ALA A 100 3.63 -10.82 11.35
CA ALA A 100 2.79 -9.88 12.10
C ALA A 100 3.56 -9.17 13.22
N LYS A 101 4.47 -9.88 13.90
CA LYS A 101 5.35 -9.28 14.91
C LYS A 101 6.28 -8.23 14.30
N ILE A 102 7.03 -8.58 13.25
CA ILE A 102 7.94 -7.65 12.57
C ILE A 102 7.16 -6.41 12.10
N CYS A 103 5.99 -6.63 11.49
CA CYS A 103 5.16 -5.54 11.00
C CYS A 103 4.61 -4.64 12.13
N LYS A 104 4.24 -5.22 13.26
CA LYS A 104 3.79 -4.46 14.43
C LYS A 104 4.91 -3.61 15.00
N ASP A 105 6.10 -4.20 15.14
CA ASP A 105 7.29 -3.51 15.66
C ASP A 105 7.72 -2.39 14.71
N ALA A 106 7.57 -2.59 13.39
CA ALA A 106 7.78 -1.56 12.36
C ALA A 106 6.72 -0.43 12.36
N GLY A 107 5.65 -0.56 13.15
CA GLY A 107 4.61 0.46 13.28
C GLY A 107 3.47 0.37 12.25
N PHE A 108 3.36 -0.69 11.46
CA PHE A 108 2.23 -0.83 10.55
C PHE A 108 0.90 -0.95 11.29
N LYS A 109 -0.14 -0.30 10.76
CA LYS A 109 -1.50 -0.28 11.33
C LYS A 109 -2.52 -1.06 10.49
N TYR A 110 -2.19 -1.36 9.25
CA TYR A 110 -2.99 -2.21 8.37
C TYR A 110 -2.09 -3.02 7.43
N CYS A 111 -2.63 -4.15 6.95
CA CYS A 111 -1.98 -5.08 6.05
C CYS A 111 -2.91 -5.43 4.89
N LEU A 112 -2.42 -5.33 3.65
CA LEU A 112 -3.04 -5.88 2.46
C LEU A 112 -2.25 -7.12 2.01
N PHE A 113 -2.92 -8.23 1.79
CA PHE A 113 -2.28 -9.46 1.33
C PHE A 113 -2.80 -9.84 -0.06
N THR A 114 -1.90 -10.16 -1.00
CA THR A 114 -2.26 -10.67 -2.33
C THR A 114 -2.99 -12.00 -2.22
N THR A 115 -4.32 -11.96 -2.22
CA THR A 115 -5.16 -13.16 -2.26
C THR A 115 -5.07 -13.85 -3.62
N LYS A 116 -4.95 -13.06 -4.69
CA LYS A 116 -4.75 -13.50 -6.06
C LYS A 116 -4.12 -12.36 -6.86
N HIS A 117 -3.03 -12.64 -7.59
CA HIS A 117 -2.44 -11.70 -8.55
C HIS A 117 -2.93 -11.99 -9.97
N HIS A 118 -2.41 -11.31 -10.99
CA HIS A 118 -2.83 -11.53 -12.39
C HIS A 118 -2.57 -12.95 -12.89
N ASP A 119 -1.60 -13.69 -12.31
CA ASP A 119 -1.33 -15.10 -12.67
C ASP A 119 -2.50 -16.05 -12.39
N GLY A 120 -3.49 -15.63 -11.59
CA GLY A 120 -4.65 -16.43 -11.20
C GLY A 120 -4.40 -17.39 -10.03
N PHE A 121 -3.18 -17.47 -9.48
CA PHE A 121 -2.90 -18.37 -8.36
C PHE A 121 -3.54 -17.83 -7.08
N SER A 122 -4.47 -18.60 -6.51
CA SER A 122 -5.19 -18.17 -5.30
C SER A 122 -4.43 -18.58 -4.04
N MET A 123 -4.03 -17.61 -3.23
CA MET A 123 -3.35 -17.78 -1.93
C MET A 123 -4.32 -18.11 -0.78
N PHE A 124 -5.52 -18.55 -1.13
CA PHE A 124 -6.61 -18.91 -0.22
C PHE A 124 -7.42 -20.07 -0.82
N ASN A 125 -8.17 -20.78 0.01
CA ASN A 125 -8.89 -21.99 -0.40
C ASN A 125 -10.23 -21.70 -1.09
N THR A 126 -10.19 -21.14 -2.31
CA THR A 126 -11.39 -20.88 -3.12
C THR A 126 -12.01 -22.16 -3.70
N MET A 127 -13.33 -22.23 -3.86
CA MET A 127 -13.99 -23.33 -4.58
C MET A 127 -14.06 -23.11 -6.10
N GLU A 128 -13.65 -21.94 -6.59
CA GLU A 128 -13.79 -21.56 -8.00
C GLU A 128 -12.65 -22.05 -8.91
N SER A 129 -11.52 -22.45 -8.33
CA SER A 129 -10.35 -22.93 -9.07
C SER A 129 -9.53 -23.92 -8.24
N GLU A 130 -8.96 -24.94 -8.89
CA GLU A 130 -7.95 -25.82 -8.28
C GLU A 130 -6.54 -25.24 -8.36
N PHE A 131 -6.36 -24.12 -9.05
CA PHE A 131 -5.10 -23.36 -9.10
C PHE A 131 -4.97 -22.45 -7.88
N LYS A 132 -4.79 -23.10 -6.73
CA LYS A 132 -4.81 -22.48 -5.40
C LYS A 132 -3.86 -23.17 -4.42
N ILE A 133 -3.44 -22.45 -3.39
CA ILE A 133 -2.78 -23.03 -2.23
C ILE A 133 -3.72 -24.01 -1.52
N GLY A 134 -3.19 -25.12 -1.01
CA GLY A 134 -4.00 -26.18 -0.40
C GLY A 134 -4.83 -27.02 -1.37
N GLY A 135 -4.90 -26.66 -2.65
CA GLY A 135 -5.53 -27.46 -3.70
C GLY A 135 -4.82 -28.79 -3.95
N LYS A 136 -5.36 -29.60 -4.87
CA LYS A 136 -4.83 -30.96 -5.12
C LYS A 136 -3.34 -30.96 -5.50
N LEU A 137 -2.93 -30.05 -6.39
CA LEU A 137 -1.56 -29.97 -6.93
C LEU A 137 -0.57 -29.28 -6.00
N SER A 138 -1.04 -28.42 -5.09
CA SER A 138 -0.17 -27.68 -4.19
C SER A 138 0.43 -28.61 -3.13
N PRO A 139 1.77 -28.72 -2.98
CA PRO A 139 2.36 -29.53 -1.92
C PRO A 139 2.10 -28.92 -0.54
N PHE A 140 1.93 -27.59 -0.47
CA PHE A 140 1.62 -26.87 0.75
C PHE A 140 0.11 -26.85 1.04
N LYS A 141 -0.29 -27.41 2.18
CA LYS A 141 -1.72 -27.65 2.51
C LYS A 141 -2.36 -26.65 3.46
N ARG A 142 -1.64 -25.62 3.89
CA ARG A 142 -2.14 -24.56 4.79
C ARG A 142 -2.80 -23.44 3.99
N ASP A 143 -3.84 -22.84 4.57
CA ASP A 143 -4.49 -21.64 4.03
C ASP A 143 -3.73 -20.39 4.50
N ILE A 144 -2.90 -19.83 3.60
CA ILE A 144 -2.02 -18.72 3.93
C ILE A 144 -2.81 -17.45 4.24
N LEU A 145 -3.87 -17.14 3.49
CA LEU A 145 -4.72 -15.99 3.75
C LEU A 145 -5.32 -16.05 5.17
N GLN A 146 -5.86 -17.21 5.57
CA GLN A 146 -6.41 -17.39 6.91
C GLN A 146 -5.35 -17.17 7.99
N GLU A 147 -4.15 -17.70 7.81
CA GLU A 147 -3.05 -17.55 8.76
C GLU A 147 -2.57 -16.10 8.87
N VAL A 148 -2.39 -15.40 7.75
CA VAL A 148 -2.00 -13.98 7.72
C VAL A 148 -3.07 -13.14 8.42
N PHE A 149 -4.34 -13.28 8.04
CA PHE A 149 -5.41 -12.48 8.62
C PHE A 149 -5.58 -12.74 10.13
N THR A 150 -5.40 -13.99 10.57
CA THR A 150 -5.45 -14.33 11.99
C THR A 150 -4.29 -13.68 12.75
N ALA A 151 -3.06 -13.87 12.29
CA ALA A 151 -1.87 -13.35 12.95
C ALA A 151 -1.85 -11.81 13.02
N PHE A 152 -2.23 -11.13 11.94
CA PHE A 152 -2.25 -9.67 11.89
C PHE A 152 -3.34 -9.05 12.76
N ARG A 153 -4.55 -9.64 12.79
CA ARG A 153 -5.59 -9.18 13.73
C ARG A 153 -5.20 -9.39 15.19
N GLU A 154 -4.60 -10.52 15.53
CA GLU A 154 -4.08 -10.77 16.88
C GLU A 154 -2.97 -9.78 17.26
N ALA A 155 -2.19 -9.31 16.29
CA ALA A 155 -1.19 -8.25 16.48
C ALA A 155 -1.81 -6.85 16.65
N GLY A 156 -3.10 -6.68 16.35
CA GLY A 156 -3.81 -5.39 16.37
C GLY A 156 -3.66 -4.60 15.06
N ILE A 157 -3.37 -5.28 13.95
CA ILE A 157 -3.21 -4.70 12.62
C ILE A 157 -4.47 -5.01 11.80
N ALA A 158 -5.07 -3.99 11.19
CA ALA A 158 -6.23 -4.16 10.32
C ALA A 158 -5.87 -4.99 9.08
N THR A 159 -6.82 -5.75 8.53
CA THR A 159 -6.54 -6.73 7.48
C THR A 159 -7.37 -6.48 6.24
N GLY A 160 -6.75 -6.54 5.06
CA GLY A 160 -7.40 -6.37 3.78
C GLY A 160 -6.92 -7.35 2.73
N ALA A 161 -7.81 -7.62 1.78
CA ALA A 161 -7.55 -8.49 0.64
C ALA A 161 -7.16 -7.65 -0.57
N TYR A 162 -5.92 -7.76 -1.03
CA TYR A 162 -5.59 -7.42 -2.41
C TYR A 162 -6.14 -8.53 -3.30
N TYR A 163 -6.85 -8.18 -4.36
CA TYR A 163 -7.41 -9.12 -5.31
C TYR A 163 -7.29 -8.55 -6.72
N SER A 164 -6.67 -9.30 -7.64
CA SER A 164 -6.64 -8.89 -9.02
C SER A 164 -7.96 -9.17 -9.76
N LYS A 165 -8.52 -8.14 -10.40
CA LYS A 165 -9.67 -8.27 -11.31
C LYS A 165 -9.33 -9.03 -12.59
N ALA A 166 -8.06 -9.08 -13.00
CA ALA A 166 -7.60 -9.88 -14.12
C ALA A 166 -7.11 -11.24 -13.63
N ASP A 167 -7.34 -12.29 -14.43
CA ASP A 167 -6.94 -13.65 -14.10
C ASP A 167 -6.47 -14.36 -15.37
N TRP A 168 -5.16 -14.45 -15.54
CA TRP A 168 -4.51 -14.97 -16.74
C TRP A 168 -4.47 -16.50 -16.78
N TYR A 169 -4.90 -17.18 -15.72
CA TYR A 169 -5.07 -18.64 -15.71
C TYR A 169 -6.52 -19.06 -16.00
N SER A 170 -7.48 -18.19 -15.72
CA SER A 170 -8.89 -18.49 -15.93
C SER A 170 -9.22 -18.78 -17.40
N PRO A 171 -9.84 -19.94 -17.72
CA PRO A 171 -10.26 -20.28 -19.07
C PRO A 171 -11.43 -19.41 -19.57
N PHE A 172 -11.97 -18.54 -18.71
CA PHE A 172 -13.01 -17.57 -19.06
C PHE A 172 -12.46 -16.16 -19.29
N TYR A 173 -11.15 -15.95 -19.11
CA TYR A 173 -10.47 -14.68 -19.33
C TYR A 173 -9.44 -14.79 -20.46
N TRP A 174 -8.50 -15.74 -20.35
CA TRP A 174 -7.64 -16.16 -21.46
C TRP A 174 -8.15 -17.50 -21.99
N LEU A 175 -8.66 -17.50 -23.23
CA LEU A 175 -9.09 -18.71 -23.91
C LEU A 175 -7.89 -19.58 -24.28
N ASP A 176 -8.08 -20.90 -24.26
CA ASP A 176 -7.10 -21.88 -24.72
C ASP A 176 -7.09 -21.93 -26.26
N ASP A 177 -6.52 -20.88 -26.86
CA ASP A 177 -6.39 -20.67 -28.30
C ASP A 177 -5.09 -19.90 -28.64
N ASP A 178 -4.81 -19.73 -29.93
CA ASP A 178 -3.60 -19.06 -30.44
C ASP A 178 -3.67 -17.52 -30.39
N THR A 179 -4.67 -16.92 -29.73
CA THR A 179 -4.74 -15.46 -29.63
C THR A 179 -3.59 -14.92 -28.76
N VAL A 180 -2.98 -13.82 -29.18
CA VAL A 180 -1.92 -13.15 -28.41
C VAL A 180 -2.48 -12.68 -27.06
N LYS A 181 -1.95 -13.21 -25.96
CA LYS A 181 -2.46 -12.91 -24.62
C LYS A 181 -1.72 -11.72 -24.02
N GLY A 182 -2.47 -10.68 -23.69
CA GLY A 182 -1.99 -9.50 -22.95
C GLY A 182 -2.82 -9.27 -21.69
N ARG A 183 -2.77 -8.07 -21.12
CA ARG A 183 -3.47 -7.72 -19.86
C ARG A 183 -4.98 -8.02 -19.85
N HIS A 184 -5.64 -7.81 -20.99
CA HIS A 184 -7.09 -7.96 -21.20
C HIS A 184 -7.53 -9.41 -21.42
N ALA A 185 -8.84 -9.64 -21.34
CA ALA A 185 -9.47 -10.86 -21.84
C ALA A 185 -9.07 -11.08 -23.31
N SER A 186 -8.80 -12.33 -23.68
CA SER A 186 -8.23 -12.67 -25.00
C SER A 186 -9.24 -12.66 -26.15
N TYR A 187 -10.47 -12.23 -25.88
CA TYR A 187 -11.61 -12.22 -26.79
C TYR A 187 -12.47 -10.96 -26.57
N ASP A 188 -13.41 -10.70 -27.48
CA ASP A 188 -14.41 -9.64 -27.29
C ASP A 188 -15.56 -10.17 -26.43
N THR A 189 -15.66 -9.67 -25.20
CA THR A 189 -16.66 -10.03 -24.21
C THR A 189 -18.08 -9.64 -24.60
N HIS A 190 -18.27 -8.66 -25.50
CA HIS A 190 -19.60 -8.34 -26.04
C HIS A 190 -20.06 -9.36 -27.08
N LEU A 191 -19.12 -9.99 -27.79
CA LEU A 191 -19.42 -11.05 -28.75
C LEU A 191 -19.59 -12.42 -28.07
N HIS A 192 -18.97 -12.61 -26.90
CA HIS A 192 -19.07 -13.83 -26.08
C HIS A 192 -19.52 -13.54 -24.63
N PRO A 193 -20.71 -12.92 -24.45
CA PRO A 193 -21.19 -12.50 -23.13
C PRO A 193 -21.42 -13.68 -22.17
N GLU A 194 -21.66 -14.88 -22.68
CA GLU A 194 -21.82 -16.10 -21.89
C GLU A 194 -20.52 -16.57 -21.23
N ILE A 195 -19.37 -16.38 -21.90
CA ILE A 195 -18.06 -16.72 -21.33
C ILE A 195 -17.71 -15.68 -20.27
N TRP A 196 -17.90 -14.40 -20.58
CA TRP A 196 -17.64 -13.32 -19.65
C TRP A 196 -18.52 -13.42 -18.40
N ALA A 197 -19.80 -13.74 -18.55
CA ALA A 197 -20.71 -13.93 -17.42
C ALA A 197 -20.24 -15.04 -16.47
N ARG A 198 -19.61 -16.11 -16.98
CA ARG A 198 -19.00 -17.16 -16.12
C ARG A 198 -17.81 -16.62 -15.35
N TYR A 199 -16.98 -15.79 -15.99
CA TYR A 199 -15.87 -15.11 -15.33
C TYR A 199 -16.35 -14.19 -14.21
N VAL A 200 -17.29 -13.29 -14.50
CA VAL A 200 -17.92 -12.39 -13.51
C VAL A 200 -18.49 -13.18 -12.33
N SER A 201 -19.20 -14.27 -12.62
CA SER A 201 -19.81 -15.11 -11.60
C SER A 201 -18.76 -15.80 -10.70
N SER A 202 -17.63 -16.23 -11.27
CA SER A 202 -16.50 -16.77 -10.52
C SER A 202 -15.87 -15.71 -9.62
N VAL A 203 -15.57 -14.51 -10.15
CA VAL A 203 -15.05 -13.38 -9.38
C VAL A 203 -15.97 -13.04 -8.20
N HIS A 204 -17.28 -12.91 -8.44
CA HIS A 204 -18.26 -12.63 -7.38
C HIS A 204 -18.27 -13.68 -6.28
N ARG A 205 -18.16 -14.97 -6.64
CA ARG A 205 -18.08 -16.06 -5.65
C ARG A 205 -16.76 -16.03 -4.86
N GLN A 206 -15.63 -15.75 -5.50
CA GLN A 206 -14.35 -15.57 -4.80
C GLN A 206 -14.41 -14.42 -3.79
N ILE A 207 -15.00 -13.28 -4.17
CA ILE A 207 -15.20 -12.14 -3.25
C ILE A 207 -16.13 -12.52 -2.09
N ALA A 208 -17.21 -13.26 -2.36
CA ALA A 208 -18.10 -13.77 -1.32
C ALA A 208 -17.36 -14.70 -0.34
N GLU A 209 -16.48 -15.58 -0.82
CA GLU A 209 -15.66 -16.46 0.01
C GLU A 209 -14.71 -15.66 0.91
N ILE A 210 -13.95 -14.71 0.34
CA ILE A 210 -13.00 -13.87 1.08
C ILE A 210 -13.72 -13.10 2.20
N THR A 211 -14.86 -12.49 1.89
CA THR A 211 -15.63 -11.66 2.83
C THR A 211 -16.49 -12.47 3.81
N SER A 212 -16.66 -13.78 3.59
CA SER A 212 -17.44 -14.67 4.48
C SER A 212 -16.59 -15.53 5.41
N ASN A 213 -15.47 -16.05 4.90
CA ASN A 213 -14.80 -17.19 5.55
C ASN A 213 -13.56 -16.77 6.36
N TYR A 214 -13.03 -15.56 6.14
CA TYR A 214 -11.72 -15.14 6.66
C TYR A 214 -11.79 -14.17 7.85
N GLY A 215 -12.98 -14.03 8.48
CA GLY A 215 -13.22 -13.13 9.61
C GLY A 215 -13.50 -11.68 9.19
N LYS A 216 -13.16 -10.71 10.05
CA LYS A 216 -13.29 -9.28 9.70
C LYS A 216 -12.29 -8.92 8.59
N VAL A 217 -12.78 -8.25 7.55
CA VAL A 217 -11.98 -7.70 6.45
C VAL A 217 -12.25 -6.20 6.38
N ASP A 218 -11.21 -5.40 6.56
CA ASP A 218 -11.29 -3.94 6.60
C ASP A 218 -11.23 -3.32 5.20
N PHE A 219 -10.47 -3.95 4.29
CA PHE A 219 -10.23 -3.46 2.93
C PHE A 219 -10.41 -4.56 1.89
N LEU A 220 -11.06 -4.22 0.78
CA LEU A 220 -11.03 -4.97 -0.45
C LEU A 220 -10.36 -4.10 -1.52
N TRP A 221 -9.12 -4.44 -1.85
CA TRP A 221 -8.26 -3.67 -2.75
C TRP A 221 -8.19 -4.37 -4.10
N LEU A 222 -8.85 -3.78 -5.11
CA LEU A 222 -9.10 -4.42 -6.40
C LEU A 222 -8.15 -3.87 -7.46
N ASP A 223 -7.14 -4.66 -7.84
CA ASP A 223 -6.17 -4.27 -8.86
C ASP A 223 -6.59 -4.65 -10.29
N ALA A 224 -5.70 -4.45 -11.25
CA ALA A 224 -5.92 -4.51 -12.69
C ALA A 224 -6.86 -3.37 -13.11
N GLY A 225 -6.37 -2.14 -13.00
CA GLY A 225 -7.08 -0.90 -13.33
C GLY A 225 -7.61 -0.82 -14.76
N TRP A 226 -7.22 -1.75 -15.63
CA TRP A 226 -7.79 -1.93 -16.98
C TRP A 226 -9.11 -2.71 -17.00
N CYS A 227 -9.33 -3.64 -16.06
CA CYS A 227 -10.49 -4.54 -15.96
C CYS A 227 -11.53 -4.00 -14.95
N GLY A 228 -12.83 -4.23 -15.18
CA GLY A 228 -13.91 -3.84 -14.26
C GLY A 228 -14.96 -2.91 -14.85
N GLN A 229 -14.79 -2.41 -16.08
CA GLN A 229 -15.78 -1.58 -16.77
C GLN A 229 -15.73 -1.76 -18.29
N GLY A 230 -16.72 -1.18 -18.98
CA GLY A 230 -16.81 -1.25 -20.45
C GLY A 230 -16.96 -2.69 -20.91
N LYS A 231 -16.10 -3.12 -21.84
CA LYS A 231 -16.11 -4.52 -22.30
C LYS A 231 -15.80 -5.51 -21.17
N GLU A 232 -14.96 -5.14 -20.21
CA GLU A 232 -14.60 -6.01 -19.08
C GLU A 232 -15.37 -5.63 -17.81
N ASP A 233 -16.65 -5.35 -17.93
CA ASP A 233 -17.50 -4.99 -16.79
C ASP A 233 -17.67 -6.17 -15.82
N LEU A 234 -17.21 -5.97 -14.57
CA LEU A 234 -17.34 -6.94 -13.49
C LEU A 234 -18.62 -6.76 -12.65
N GLN A 235 -19.52 -5.88 -13.08
CA GLN A 235 -20.74 -5.53 -12.35
C GLN A 235 -20.40 -5.08 -10.92
N MET A 236 -19.56 -4.04 -10.83
CA MET A 236 -18.94 -3.60 -9.57
C MET A 236 -19.96 -3.26 -8.48
N ASP A 237 -21.13 -2.75 -8.85
CA ASP A 237 -22.25 -2.54 -7.92
C ASP A 237 -22.67 -3.84 -7.23
N ARG A 238 -22.85 -4.91 -8.01
CA ARG A 238 -23.22 -6.22 -7.49
C ARG A 238 -22.09 -6.85 -6.68
N LEU A 239 -20.84 -6.69 -7.12
CA LEU A 239 -19.66 -7.12 -6.38
C LEU A 239 -19.59 -6.43 -5.00
N ALA A 240 -19.81 -5.11 -4.95
CA ALA A 240 -19.80 -4.35 -3.72
C ALA A 240 -20.94 -4.75 -2.77
N GLU A 241 -22.14 -5.03 -3.29
CA GLU A 241 -23.26 -5.59 -2.52
C GLU A 241 -22.87 -6.92 -1.86
N ILE A 242 -22.31 -7.85 -2.65
CA ILE A 242 -21.86 -9.16 -2.17
C ILE A 242 -20.80 -9.00 -1.09
N ALA A 243 -19.80 -8.15 -1.32
CA ALA A 243 -18.71 -7.94 -0.38
C ALA A 243 -19.20 -7.33 0.95
N ARG A 244 -20.14 -6.37 0.88
CA ARG A 244 -20.68 -5.67 2.04
C ARG A 244 -21.80 -6.40 2.76
N GLU A 245 -22.37 -7.46 2.19
CA GLU A 245 -23.44 -8.26 2.81
C GLU A 245 -23.03 -8.74 4.21
N LYS A 246 -21.77 -9.18 4.38
CA LYS A 246 -21.21 -9.60 5.67
C LYS A 246 -20.16 -8.66 6.23
N GLN A 247 -19.69 -7.69 5.44
CA GLN A 247 -18.69 -6.71 5.83
C GLN A 247 -19.22 -5.29 5.56
N PRO A 248 -20.25 -4.81 6.29
CA PRO A 248 -20.86 -3.51 6.03
C PRO A 248 -19.83 -2.36 6.11
N GLU A 249 -18.82 -2.49 6.99
CA GLU A 249 -17.74 -1.52 7.19
C GLU A 249 -16.62 -1.56 6.14
N LEU A 250 -16.73 -2.41 5.11
CA LEU A 250 -15.68 -2.64 4.13
C LEU A 250 -15.39 -1.41 3.27
N ILE A 251 -14.12 -0.99 3.30
CA ILE A 251 -13.58 -0.01 2.36
C ILE A 251 -13.23 -0.76 1.08
N ILE A 252 -13.80 -0.33 -0.05
CA ILE A 252 -13.51 -0.89 -1.36
C ILE A 252 -12.63 0.09 -2.12
N VAL A 253 -11.61 -0.43 -2.80
CA VAL A 253 -10.65 0.34 -3.59
C VAL A 253 -10.69 -0.22 -5.01
N ASP A 254 -11.66 0.23 -5.81
CA ASP A 254 -11.71 -0.10 -7.24
C ASP A 254 -10.69 0.73 -8.02
N ARG A 255 -9.44 0.30 -7.90
CA ARG A 255 -8.25 1.07 -8.21
C ARG A 255 -8.21 1.55 -9.67
N MET A 256 -7.92 2.85 -9.88
CA MET A 256 -7.77 3.52 -11.18
C MET A 256 -9.06 3.63 -12.02
N MET A 257 -10.20 3.19 -11.47
CA MET A 257 -11.48 3.17 -12.17
C MET A 257 -12.31 4.45 -11.94
N GLY A 258 -12.03 5.20 -10.88
CA GLY A 258 -12.90 6.30 -10.47
C GLY A 258 -14.21 5.82 -9.86
N GLY A 259 -15.23 6.67 -9.90
CA GLY A 259 -16.58 6.31 -9.45
C GLY A 259 -16.73 6.11 -7.94
N ARG A 260 -17.85 5.46 -7.57
CA ARG A 260 -18.31 5.34 -6.17
C ARG A 260 -17.61 4.24 -5.37
N HIS A 261 -17.06 3.22 -6.04
CA HIS A 261 -16.38 2.08 -5.40
C HIS A 261 -14.87 2.27 -5.23
N GLU A 262 -14.30 3.33 -5.79
CA GLU A 262 -12.95 3.79 -5.45
C GLU A 262 -13.03 4.72 -4.23
N ASN A 263 -13.13 4.13 -3.03
CA ASN A 263 -13.37 4.88 -1.78
C ASN A 263 -12.15 5.73 -1.37
N TYR A 264 -10.95 5.34 -1.78
CA TYR A 264 -9.75 6.18 -1.76
C TYR A 264 -8.93 5.94 -3.03
N VAL A 265 -8.07 6.90 -3.40
CA VAL A 265 -7.25 6.81 -4.62
C VAL A 265 -5.82 6.41 -4.31
N THR A 266 -5.14 5.81 -5.30
CA THR A 266 -3.82 5.21 -5.10
C THR A 266 -2.78 5.78 -6.07
N PRO A 267 -2.10 6.89 -5.74
CA PRO A 267 -0.95 7.35 -6.51
C PRO A 267 0.19 6.30 -6.48
N GLU A 268 0.30 5.52 -7.55
CA GLU A 268 1.27 4.43 -7.63
C GLU A 268 2.70 4.96 -7.74
N ARG A 269 3.57 4.49 -6.83
CA ARG A 269 5.02 4.78 -6.79
C ARG A 269 5.33 6.28 -6.85
N LYS A 270 4.39 7.11 -6.40
CA LYS A 270 4.46 8.56 -6.50
C LYS A 270 3.90 9.20 -5.24
N ILE A 271 4.56 10.28 -4.83
CA ILE A 271 4.01 11.26 -3.90
C ILE A 271 3.48 12.42 -4.74
N PRO A 272 2.19 12.78 -4.66
CA PRO A 272 1.65 13.93 -5.41
C PRO A 272 2.40 15.22 -5.08
N ALA A 273 2.64 16.06 -6.09
CA ALA A 273 3.05 17.45 -5.85
C ALA A 273 1.90 18.21 -5.15
N LEU A 274 2.19 19.32 -4.47
CA LEU A 274 1.16 20.08 -3.73
C LEU A 274 -0.08 20.44 -4.58
N ALA A 275 0.14 20.82 -5.85
CA ALA A 275 -0.93 21.14 -6.80
C ALA A 275 -1.70 19.91 -7.32
N GLU A 276 -1.20 18.70 -7.09
CA GLU A 276 -1.73 17.43 -7.59
C GLU A 276 -2.30 16.55 -6.47
N ILE A 277 -2.32 17.04 -5.22
CA ILE A 277 -2.88 16.29 -4.08
C ILE A 277 -4.35 15.94 -4.41
N PRO A 278 -4.72 14.66 -4.35
CA PRO A 278 -6.10 14.26 -4.59
C PRO A 278 -7.08 14.89 -3.60
N LYS A 279 -8.27 15.27 -4.09
CA LYS A 279 -9.37 15.71 -3.21
C LYS A 279 -9.99 14.57 -2.40
N LYS A 280 -9.93 13.33 -2.94
CA LYS A 280 -10.32 12.12 -2.22
C LYS A 280 -9.25 11.76 -1.20
N VAL A 281 -9.62 10.95 -0.20
CA VAL A 281 -8.65 10.22 0.62
C VAL A 281 -7.72 9.45 -0.31
N TRP A 282 -6.43 9.39 0.02
CA TRP A 282 -5.43 8.79 -0.86
C TRP A 282 -4.34 8.03 -0.10
N GLU A 283 -3.76 7.06 -0.80
CA GLU A 283 -2.70 6.18 -0.30
C GLU A 283 -1.61 6.03 -1.36
N SER A 284 -0.40 6.52 -1.09
CA SER A 284 0.75 6.20 -1.93
C SER A 284 1.17 4.76 -1.68
N ASN A 285 1.34 4.00 -2.76
CA ASN A 285 1.82 2.63 -2.73
C ASN A 285 3.25 2.63 -3.26
N ILE A 286 4.21 2.18 -2.46
CA ILE A 286 5.64 2.25 -2.77
C ILE A 286 6.28 0.91 -2.35
N PRO A 287 6.98 0.19 -3.24
CA PRO A 287 7.72 -1.01 -2.85
C PRO A 287 8.95 -0.63 -2.01
N ILE A 288 9.34 -1.50 -1.08
CA ILE A 288 10.60 -1.33 -0.32
C ILE A 288 11.83 -1.52 -1.22
N GLY A 289 11.72 -2.43 -2.19
CA GLY A 289 12.68 -2.68 -3.26
C GLY A 289 12.37 -1.89 -4.54
N ASN A 290 12.83 -2.40 -5.68
CA ASN A 290 12.37 -1.92 -6.99
C ASN A 290 11.07 -2.60 -7.42
N ASP A 291 10.84 -3.84 -6.98
CA ASP A 291 9.69 -4.68 -7.32
C ASP A 291 8.75 -4.83 -6.12
N TRP A 292 7.50 -5.21 -6.35
CA TRP A 292 6.52 -5.37 -5.27
C TRP A 292 6.72 -6.69 -4.52
N GLY A 293 7.00 -7.75 -5.27
CA GLY A 293 7.32 -9.08 -4.77
C GLY A 293 8.82 -9.38 -4.71
N TYR A 294 9.16 -10.58 -4.28
CA TYR A 294 10.54 -11.05 -4.23
C TYR A 294 11.16 -11.19 -5.62
N VAL A 295 12.26 -10.46 -5.85
CA VAL A 295 13.16 -10.65 -7.00
C VAL A 295 14.59 -10.84 -6.46
N PRO A 296 15.33 -11.87 -6.90
CA PRO A 296 16.70 -12.10 -6.43
C PRO A 296 17.63 -10.91 -6.72
N ASN A 297 18.39 -10.48 -5.71
CA ASN A 297 19.32 -9.35 -5.78
C ASN A 297 18.64 -7.99 -6.10
N ASP A 298 17.40 -7.79 -5.64
CA ASP A 298 16.72 -6.50 -5.77
C ASP A 298 17.49 -5.36 -5.04
N THR A 299 17.26 -4.13 -5.47
CA THR A 299 17.81 -2.92 -4.84
C THR A 299 16.79 -2.31 -3.89
N PHE A 300 17.13 -2.31 -2.60
CA PHE A 300 16.30 -1.76 -1.54
C PHE A 300 16.53 -0.27 -1.35
N LYS A 301 15.43 0.47 -1.17
CA LYS A 301 15.48 1.86 -0.69
C LYS A 301 16.14 1.93 0.67
N SER A 302 16.77 3.06 0.95
CA SER A 302 17.36 3.28 2.27
C SER A 302 16.28 3.53 3.33
N SER A 303 16.55 3.22 4.60
CA SER A 303 15.61 3.52 5.69
C SER A 303 15.41 5.03 5.84
N GLN A 304 16.43 5.82 5.49
CA GLN A 304 16.36 7.28 5.38
C GLN A 304 15.29 7.70 4.36
N GLU A 305 15.39 7.20 3.13
CA GLU A 305 14.45 7.48 2.04
C GLU A 305 13.02 7.04 2.40
N LEU A 306 12.86 5.87 3.03
CA LEU A 306 11.55 5.35 3.43
C LEU A 306 10.88 6.20 4.51
N LEU A 307 11.64 6.69 5.49
CA LEU A 307 11.12 7.58 6.53
C LEU A 307 10.79 8.97 5.98
N GLU A 308 11.63 9.53 5.12
CA GLU A 308 11.34 10.79 4.42
C GLU A 308 10.07 10.68 3.58
N THR A 309 9.93 9.57 2.85
CA THR A 309 8.73 9.25 2.07
C THR A 309 7.48 9.22 2.96
N LEU A 310 7.54 8.54 4.11
CA LEU A 310 6.41 8.48 5.06
C LEU A 310 6.03 9.87 5.57
N ILE A 311 7.01 10.66 6.00
CA ILE A 311 6.80 12.02 6.52
C ILE A 311 6.18 12.92 5.44
N GLU A 312 6.72 12.88 4.22
CA GLU A 312 6.21 13.69 3.12
C GLU A 312 4.76 13.32 2.78
N VAL A 313 4.46 12.02 2.64
CA VAL A 313 3.10 11.53 2.36
C VAL A 313 2.11 11.99 3.43
N VAL A 314 2.46 11.82 4.71
CA VAL A 314 1.58 12.16 5.83
C VAL A 314 1.39 13.69 5.94
N SER A 315 2.45 14.47 5.70
CA SER A 315 2.38 15.95 5.67
C SER A 315 1.51 16.50 4.55
N LYS A 316 1.26 15.69 3.51
CA LYS A 316 0.35 15.98 2.39
C LYS A 316 -1.03 15.33 2.54
N GLY A 317 -1.27 14.64 3.65
CA GLY A 317 -2.57 14.10 4.03
C GLY A 317 -2.85 12.68 3.55
N GLY A 318 -1.86 12.00 2.99
CA GLY A 318 -1.99 10.62 2.52
C GLY A 318 -1.66 9.59 3.58
N ASN A 319 -2.01 8.34 3.26
CA ASN A 319 -1.41 7.17 3.88
C ASN A 319 -0.28 6.64 2.97
N LEU A 320 0.71 5.98 3.57
CA LEU A 320 1.73 5.21 2.87
C LEU A 320 1.45 3.72 3.08
N ILE A 321 1.42 2.97 1.99
CA ILE A 321 1.49 1.50 2.03
C ILE A 321 2.80 1.02 1.41
N LEU A 322 3.58 0.29 2.20
CA LEU A 322 4.90 -0.20 1.81
C LEU A 322 4.80 -1.63 1.27
N GLY A 323 5.29 -1.86 0.05
CA GLY A 323 5.37 -3.19 -0.55
C GLY A 323 6.52 -4.00 0.02
N VAL A 324 6.24 -5.21 0.51
CA VAL A 324 7.22 -6.17 1.04
C VAL A 324 7.01 -7.50 0.30
N GLY A 325 8.10 -8.12 -0.14
CA GLY A 325 8.09 -9.31 -1.00
C GLY A 325 8.76 -10.50 -0.31
N PRO A 326 8.00 -11.34 0.43
CA PRO A 326 8.56 -12.50 1.10
C PRO A 326 9.25 -13.45 0.12
N THR A 327 10.33 -14.08 0.57
CA THR A 327 11.07 -15.12 -0.18
C THR A 327 10.18 -16.33 -0.48
N PRO A 328 10.54 -17.19 -1.46
CA PRO A 328 9.75 -18.39 -1.79
C PRO A 328 9.44 -19.27 -0.57
N GLU A 329 10.34 -19.31 0.41
CA GLU A 329 10.25 -20.10 1.64
C GLU A 329 9.32 -19.48 2.69
N GLY A 330 8.87 -18.24 2.50
CA GLY A 330 7.97 -17.52 3.39
C GLY A 330 8.68 -16.70 4.48
N GLU A 331 9.92 -16.24 4.22
CA GLU A 331 10.66 -15.35 5.11
C GLU A 331 10.75 -13.94 4.53
N PHE A 332 10.95 -12.93 5.37
CA PHE A 332 11.45 -11.63 4.90
C PHE A 332 12.96 -11.73 4.69
N THR A 333 13.49 -10.98 3.74
CA THR A 333 14.93 -10.87 3.54
C THR A 333 15.60 -10.19 4.73
N PHE A 334 16.93 -10.28 4.79
CA PHE A 334 17.70 -9.56 5.81
C PHE A 334 17.51 -8.05 5.65
N GLU A 335 17.56 -7.56 4.42
CA GLU A 335 17.38 -6.15 4.07
C GLU A 335 15.99 -5.67 4.50
N GLU A 336 14.92 -6.39 4.13
CA GLU A 336 13.56 -6.05 4.56
C GLU A 336 13.46 -5.94 6.07
N THR A 337 13.96 -6.95 6.79
CA THR A 337 13.92 -6.98 8.26
C THR A 337 14.67 -5.80 8.86
N GLN A 338 15.87 -5.49 8.35
CA GLN A 338 16.69 -4.37 8.82
C GLN A 338 16.00 -3.02 8.60
N ARG A 339 15.45 -2.77 7.40
CA ARG A 339 14.73 -1.52 7.10
C ARG A 339 13.53 -1.33 8.01
N LEU A 340 12.75 -2.39 8.19
CA LEU A 340 11.54 -2.37 9.02
C LEU A 340 11.85 -2.14 10.50
N GLU A 341 12.93 -2.73 11.01
CA GLU A 341 13.40 -2.50 12.39
C GLU A 341 13.83 -1.04 12.60
N GLU A 342 14.62 -0.47 11.68
CA GLU A 342 15.06 0.93 11.75
C GLU A 342 13.88 1.91 11.68
N ILE A 343 12.89 1.66 10.81
CA ILE A 343 11.64 2.43 10.74
C ILE A 343 10.86 2.33 12.05
N GLY A 344 10.73 1.13 12.61
CA GLY A 344 10.04 0.89 13.87
C GLY A 344 10.67 1.64 15.05
N HIS A 345 12.00 1.63 15.16
CA HIS A 345 12.73 2.39 16.17
C HIS A 345 12.48 3.89 16.06
N TRP A 346 12.43 4.44 14.84
CA TRP A 346 12.10 5.85 14.64
C TRP A 346 10.63 6.14 15.03
N LEU A 347 9.68 5.33 14.57
CA LEU A 347 8.25 5.52 14.87
C LEU A 347 7.93 5.36 16.36
N ALA A 348 8.70 4.58 17.12
CA ALA A 348 8.55 4.48 18.57
C ALA A 348 8.76 5.82 19.29
N LEU A 349 9.63 6.69 18.75
CA LEU A 349 9.93 8.02 19.31
C LEU A 349 9.03 9.11 18.72
N TYR A 350 8.85 9.06 17.40
CA TYR A 350 8.27 10.16 16.62
C TYR A 350 6.83 9.90 16.14
N GLY A 351 6.30 8.69 16.32
CA GLY A 351 5.01 8.26 15.79
C GLY A 351 3.80 9.07 16.26
N GLU A 352 3.92 9.77 17.39
CA GLU A 352 2.91 10.74 17.86
C GLU A 352 2.60 11.82 16.81
N GLY A 353 3.61 12.26 16.04
CA GLY A 353 3.44 13.23 14.96
C GLY A 353 3.09 12.60 13.61
N ILE A 354 2.92 11.29 13.55
CA ILE A 354 2.51 10.57 12.34
C ILE A 354 1.05 10.15 12.47
N TYR A 355 0.77 9.21 13.37
CA TYR A 355 -0.56 8.60 13.52
C TYR A 355 -1.60 9.62 13.98
N GLU A 356 -2.85 9.43 13.55
CA GLU A 356 -3.98 10.29 13.95
C GLU A 356 -3.81 11.79 13.65
N THR A 357 -2.84 12.17 12.83
CA THR A 357 -2.62 13.57 12.42
C THR A 357 -3.39 13.91 11.14
N ARG A 358 -3.53 15.20 10.86
CA ARG A 358 -4.07 15.74 9.60
C ARG A 358 -3.05 16.68 8.97
N ALA A 359 -3.13 16.81 7.66
CA ALA A 359 -2.28 17.71 6.90
C ALA A 359 -2.92 19.09 6.75
N ARG A 360 -2.06 20.11 6.63
CA ARG A 360 -2.40 21.39 6.02
C ARG A 360 -1.38 21.62 4.90
N PRO A 361 -1.58 21.01 3.71
CA PRO A 361 -0.55 20.93 2.70
C PRO A 361 -0.14 22.33 2.24
N THR A 362 1.12 22.68 2.50
CA THR A 362 1.74 23.92 2.05
C THR A 362 3.24 23.69 1.88
N ALA A 363 3.90 24.56 1.12
CA ALA A 363 5.34 24.56 1.01
C ALA A 363 5.91 25.28 2.23
N TRP A 364 6.53 24.54 3.14
CA TRP A 364 7.26 25.12 4.27
C TRP A 364 8.69 25.46 3.87
N PRO A 365 9.29 26.51 4.44
CA PRO A 365 10.70 26.84 4.21
C PRO A 365 11.62 25.67 4.60
N ASN A 366 12.81 25.64 4.00
CA ASN A 366 13.93 24.78 4.43
C ASN A 366 13.60 23.29 4.62
N GLU A 367 12.67 22.77 3.81
CA GLU A 367 12.32 21.34 3.77
C GLU A 367 11.70 20.82 5.07
N TRP A 368 11.00 21.68 5.81
CA TRP A 368 10.16 21.24 6.92
C TRP A 368 8.86 20.58 6.43
N HIS A 369 8.43 19.55 7.15
CA HIS A 369 7.17 18.86 6.94
C HIS A 369 6.32 18.91 8.20
N LEU A 370 5.10 19.44 8.10
CA LEU A 370 4.22 19.62 9.25
C LEU A 370 2.98 18.73 9.20
N THR A 371 2.61 18.21 10.36
CA THR A 371 1.38 17.46 10.60
C THR A 371 0.66 18.02 11.82
N TYR A 372 -0.66 17.90 11.90
CA TYR A 372 -1.47 18.60 12.89
C TYR A 372 -2.35 17.63 13.67
N GLN A 373 -2.49 17.81 14.99
CA GLN A 373 -3.48 17.06 15.76
C GLN A 373 -4.89 17.43 15.31
N LYS A 374 -5.81 16.46 15.36
CA LYS A 374 -7.23 16.63 14.98
C LYS A 374 -7.93 17.75 15.76
N ASP A 375 -7.57 17.96 17.03
CA ASP A 375 -8.15 19.00 17.88
C ASP A 375 -7.50 20.39 17.71
N GLY A 376 -6.47 20.49 16.87
CA GLY A 376 -5.77 21.72 16.54
C GLY A 376 -4.92 22.31 17.67
N LYS A 377 -4.73 21.60 18.80
CA LYS A 377 -3.97 22.14 19.94
C LYS A 377 -2.46 22.05 19.74
N ALA A 378 -1.99 21.08 18.97
CA ALA A 378 -0.58 20.94 18.63
C ALA A 378 -0.39 20.54 17.17
N HIS A 379 0.81 20.83 16.67
CA HIS A 379 1.33 20.31 15.42
C HIS A 379 2.75 19.79 15.62
N PHE A 380 3.25 19.08 14.63
CA PHE A 380 4.55 18.45 14.64
C PHE A 380 5.33 18.88 13.42
N ALA A 381 6.58 19.26 13.62
CA ALA A 381 7.50 19.66 12.56
C ALA A 381 8.61 18.63 12.44
N PHE A 382 8.79 18.11 11.23
CA PHE A 382 9.81 17.13 10.89
C PHE A 382 10.78 17.68 9.86
N ARG A 383 12.07 17.37 10.02
CA ARG A 383 13.10 17.69 9.04
C ARG A 383 14.13 16.58 8.98
N SER A 384 14.46 16.15 7.76
CA SER A 384 15.44 15.10 7.52
C SER A 384 16.79 15.44 8.17
N ILE A 385 17.45 14.43 8.76
CA ILE A 385 18.83 14.57 9.24
C ILE A 385 19.85 14.65 8.08
N ALA A 386 19.44 14.29 6.86
CA ALA A 386 20.25 14.41 5.64
C ALA A 386 20.15 15.82 5.01
N ALA A 387 19.23 16.67 5.47
CA ALA A 387 19.12 18.06 5.02
C ALA A 387 20.32 18.90 5.47
N VAL A 388 20.58 20.01 4.76
CA VAL A 388 21.66 20.93 5.13
C VAL A 388 21.39 21.52 6.51
N VAL A 389 22.35 21.32 7.43
CA VAL A 389 22.27 21.80 8.81
C VAL A 389 22.16 23.33 8.81
N CYS A 390 21.15 23.83 9.49
CA CYS A 390 21.00 25.25 9.81
C CYS A 390 21.17 25.41 11.31
N GLU A 391 22.20 26.13 11.77
CA GLU A 391 22.50 26.23 13.21
C GLU A 391 21.35 26.88 14.00
N GLN A 392 20.72 27.90 13.43
CA GLN A 392 19.57 28.61 13.99
C GLN A 392 18.34 28.34 13.14
N ILE A 393 17.23 27.95 13.78
CA ILE A 393 15.95 27.62 13.15
C ILE A 393 14.95 28.70 13.58
N PRO A 394 14.68 29.71 12.74
CA PRO A 394 13.60 30.66 13.00
C PRO A 394 12.29 29.94 13.31
N LEU A 395 11.57 30.37 14.36
CA LEU A 395 10.33 29.69 14.76
C LEU A 395 9.24 29.73 13.68
N THR A 396 9.30 30.72 12.79
CA THR A 396 8.39 30.87 11.64
C THR A 396 8.52 29.73 10.63
N GLU A 397 9.66 29.04 10.55
CA GLU A 397 9.86 27.89 9.65
C GLU A 397 9.04 26.67 10.06
N ILE A 398 8.68 26.58 11.35
CA ILE A 398 7.96 25.45 11.95
C ILE A 398 6.58 25.85 12.47
N ASP A 399 5.99 26.94 11.96
CA ASP A 399 4.70 27.51 12.40
C ASP A 399 4.60 27.78 13.91
N ALA A 400 5.70 28.21 14.53
CA ALA A 400 5.78 28.46 15.97
C ALA A 400 6.08 29.92 16.30
N THR A 401 5.81 30.29 17.56
CA THR A 401 6.17 31.57 18.17
C THR A 401 6.72 31.40 19.57
N GLU A 402 7.25 32.47 20.15
CA GLU A 402 7.83 32.47 21.51
C GLU A 402 6.83 32.17 22.64
N GLU A 403 5.53 32.23 22.35
CA GLU A 403 4.46 31.88 23.27
C GLU A 403 4.12 30.38 23.23
N ASP A 404 4.59 29.65 22.22
CA ASP A 404 4.29 28.23 22.05
C ASP A 404 5.26 27.36 22.85
N GLU A 405 4.78 26.22 23.34
CA GLU A 405 5.62 25.23 23.99
C GLU A 405 6.24 24.30 22.95
N LEU A 406 7.56 24.24 22.91
CA LEU A 406 8.33 23.42 21.97
C LEU A 406 8.92 22.23 22.72
N ILE A 407 8.54 21.02 22.30
CA ILE A 407 8.98 19.76 22.90
C ILE A 407 9.72 18.93 21.85
N ASP A 408 10.92 18.46 22.19
CA ASP A 408 11.62 17.43 21.42
C ASP A 408 10.84 16.11 21.48
N LEU A 409 10.43 15.58 20.32
CA LEU A 409 9.62 14.37 20.27
C LEU A 409 10.35 13.12 20.77
N ALA A 410 11.67 13.02 20.60
CA ALA A 410 12.43 11.85 21.04
C ALA A 410 12.67 11.85 22.54
N THR A 411 13.06 13.00 23.12
CA THR A 411 13.40 13.08 24.54
C THR A 411 12.23 13.45 25.43
N LYS A 412 11.15 13.97 24.84
CA LYS A 412 9.97 14.54 25.52
C LYS A 412 10.31 15.69 26.47
N LYS A 413 11.43 16.40 26.21
CA LYS A 413 11.88 17.54 27.00
C LYS A 413 11.57 18.87 26.28
N PRO A 414 11.34 19.95 27.03
CA PRO A 414 11.23 21.29 26.44
C PRO A 414 12.52 21.73 25.74
N LEU A 415 12.36 22.38 24.59
CA LEU A 415 13.44 23.00 23.84
C LEU A 415 13.54 24.50 24.18
N PRO A 416 14.76 25.03 24.40
CA PRO A 416 14.95 26.43 24.74
C PRO A 416 14.71 27.33 23.52
N ILE A 417 13.99 28.44 23.73
CA ILE A 417 13.79 29.47 22.70
C ILE A 417 14.78 30.60 22.94
N TYR A 418 15.53 30.93 21.90
CA TYR A 418 16.47 32.05 21.89
C TYR A 418 15.87 33.23 21.12
N LYS A 419 16.42 34.42 21.35
CA LYS A 419 16.00 35.65 20.67
C LYS A 419 17.20 36.45 20.20
N ASN A 420 17.22 36.79 18.91
CA ASN A 420 18.06 37.84 18.36
C ASN A 420 17.21 39.13 18.21
N ALA A 421 17.80 40.22 17.70
CA ALA A 421 17.08 41.49 17.56
C ALA A 421 15.83 41.41 16.65
N ASP A 422 15.81 40.47 15.70
CA ASP A 422 14.82 40.46 14.61
C ASP A 422 13.84 39.27 14.62
N GLU A 423 14.17 38.12 15.25
CA GLU A 423 13.24 36.97 15.38
C GLU A 423 13.62 35.95 16.48
N PRO A 424 12.64 35.23 17.08
CA PRO A 424 12.89 34.09 17.95
C PRO A 424 13.27 32.83 17.15
N TYR A 425 14.15 32.00 17.72
CA TYR A 425 14.67 30.80 17.06
C TYR A 425 15.01 29.66 18.05
N LEU A 426 15.16 28.46 17.50
CA LEU A 426 15.72 27.27 18.15
C LEU A 426 17.15 27.01 17.63
N LEU A 427 17.99 26.35 18.43
CA LEU A 427 19.25 25.82 17.92
C LEU A 427 19.06 24.38 17.45
N TRP A 428 19.60 24.06 16.27
CA TRP A 428 19.59 22.68 15.76
C TRP A 428 20.30 21.71 16.71
N SER A 429 21.34 22.17 17.42
CA SER A 429 22.08 21.37 18.40
C SER A 429 21.28 20.98 19.64
N ASP A 430 20.17 21.66 19.92
CA ASP A 430 19.35 21.35 21.10
C ASP A 430 18.32 20.25 20.84
N ILE A 431 18.07 19.94 19.56
CA ILE A 431 17.15 18.89 19.15
C ILE A 431 17.91 17.57 19.14
N SER A 432 17.31 16.50 19.65
CA SER A 432 17.90 15.16 19.57
C SER A 432 17.86 14.62 18.13
N HIS A 433 19.02 14.23 17.62
CA HIS A 433 19.13 13.61 16.29
C HIS A 433 19.03 12.09 16.37
N PRO A 434 18.13 11.45 15.60
CA PRO A 434 18.19 10.02 15.39
C PRO A 434 19.34 9.65 14.43
N ASN A 435 19.69 8.37 14.38
CA ASN A 435 20.68 7.86 13.42
C ASN A 435 20.14 7.78 11.99
N VAL A 436 18.82 7.77 11.82
CA VAL A 436 18.13 7.68 10.53
C VAL A 436 16.78 8.39 10.59
N GLY A 437 16.33 8.92 9.46
CA GLY A 437 15.04 9.61 9.30
C GLY A 437 15.15 11.11 9.56
N ALA A 438 14.27 11.62 10.42
CA ALA A 438 14.12 13.05 10.67
C ALA A 438 14.14 13.37 12.17
N VAL A 439 14.58 14.58 12.51
CA VAL A 439 14.26 15.16 13.81
C VAL A 439 12.76 15.48 13.88
N GLY A 440 12.22 15.58 15.08
CA GLY A 440 10.81 15.88 15.30
C GLY A 440 10.58 16.81 16.47
N ILE A 441 9.78 17.85 16.26
CA ILE A 441 9.41 18.83 17.27
C ILE A 441 7.89 18.84 17.40
N ARG A 442 7.38 18.77 18.61
CA ARG A 442 5.97 19.08 18.91
C ARG A 442 5.86 20.55 19.30
N VAL A 443 4.95 21.25 18.65
CA VAL A 443 4.60 22.64 18.94
C VAL A 443 3.19 22.64 19.52
N SER A 444 3.06 22.93 20.81
CA SER A 444 1.76 23.04 21.48
C SER A 444 1.36 24.51 21.56
N THR A 445 0.25 24.85 20.90
CA THR A 445 -0.18 26.25 20.80
C THR A 445 -0.99 26.67 22.02
N HIS A 446 -0.63 27.80 22.62
CA HIS A 446 -1.46 28.46 23.63
C HIS A 446 -2.52 29.39 23.04
N ARG A 447 -2.55 29.51 21.70
CA ARG A 447 -3.56 30.27 20.97
C ARG A 447 -4.88 29.51 20.99
N GLY A 448 -5.88 30.02 21.70
CA GLY A 448 -7.27 29.62 21.49
C GLY A 448 -7.69 29.95 20.06
N LYS A 449 -7.44 29.06 19.09
CA LYS A 449 -7.74 29.31 17.68
C LYS A 449 -9.23 29.08 17.42
N ASN A 450 -10.02 30.10 17.77
CA ASN A 450 -11.24 30.44 17.03
C ASN A 450 -10.82 31.09 15.71
N THR A 451 -10.48 30.30 14.68
CA THR A 451 -10.43 30.79 13.30
C THR A 451 -10.68 29.63 12.33
N HIS A 452 -11.90 29.68 11.78
CA HIS A 452 -12.52 29.01 10.63
C HIS A 452 -11.81 27.92 9.85
#